data_AF-A0A368F2W6-F1
#
_entry.id   AF-A0A368F2W6-F1
#
_cell.length_a   1.000
_cell.length_b   1.000
_cell.length_c   1.000
_cell.angle_alpha   90.00
_cell.angle_beta   90.00
_cell.angle_gamma   90.00
#
_symmetry.space_group_name_H-M   'P 1'
#
loop_
_entity.id
_entity.type
_entity.pdbx_description
1 polymer ?
#
loop_
_entity_poly.entity_id
_entity_poly.type
_entity_poly.pdbx_seq_one_letter_code
_entity_poly.pdbx_strand_id
1 'polypeptide(L)'
;MKINESIDIVADPLSLFSRTAAVRRCRHTDWDLCESVRLQELQEARDRAAQMEKTMRWWSECTACWREKWSTVRDERNRAREEGQGLRHAYEEANAKIDKLQSEKREVELELMKTKSALHKLVVQNSISQNRVR
;
A
#
# COMPACT_ATOMS: atom_id res chain seq x y z
N MET A 1 40.75 4.11 -14.41
CA MET A 1 39.39 3.63 -14.76
C MET A 1 39.31 3.65 -16.29
N LYS A 2 39.69 2.54 -16.94
CA LYS A 2 39.71 2.43 -18.41
C LYS A 2 38.35 1.88 -18.85
N ILE A 3 37.64 2.66 -19.67
CA ILE A 3 36.45 2.22 -20.39
C ILE A 3 36.97 1.48 -21.63
N ASN A 4 36.79 0.15 -21.67
CA ASN A 4 37.18 -0.67 -22.82
C ASN A 4 35.93 -1.07 -23.61
N GLU A 5 35.83 -0.45 -24.78
CA GLU A 5 35.48 -1.03 -26.09
C GLU A 5 34.18 -1.84 -26.25
N SER A 6 33.25 -1.17 -26.92
CA SER A 6 32.11 -1.63 -27.71
C SER A 6 32.25 -3.05 -28.30
N ILE A 7 31.36 -3.93 -27.88
CA ILE A 7 30.96 -5.12 -28.65
C ILE A 7 29.66 -4.74 -29.38
N ASP A 8 29.78 -4.06 -30.50
CA ASP A 8 28.67 -3.89 -31.45
C ASP A 8 28.78 -4.98 -32.51
N ILE A 9 28.40 -6.21 -32.14
CA ILE A 9 28.08 -7.25 -33.11
C ILE A 9 26.64 -7.00 -33.57
N VAL A 10 26.44 -5.97 -34.40
CA VAL A 10 25.22 -5.87 -35.20
C VAL A 10 25.40 -6.87 -36.35
N ALA A 11 25.13 -8.14 -36.06
CA ALA A 11 24.99 -9.15 -37.10
C ALA A 11 23.76 -8.78 -37.95
N ASP A 12 24.00 -8.40 -39.21
CA ASP A 12 22.97 -8.18 -40.21
C ASP A 12 22.00 -9.38 -40.22
N PRO A 13 20.70 -9.19 -39.93
CA PRO A 13 19.71 -10.26 -39.88
C PRO A 13 19.67 -11.08 -41.18
N LEU A 14 20.00 -10.46 -42.32
CA LEU A 14 20.05 -11.11 -43.63
C LEU A 14 21.26 -12.03 -43.78
N SER A 15 22.38 -11.70 -43.12
CA SER A 15 23.60 -12.53 -43.13
C SER A 15 23.46 -13.81 -42.30
N LEU A 16 22.65 -13.78 -41.23
CA LEU A 16 22.27 -14.95 -40.43
C LEU A 16 21.35 -15.88 -41.23
N PHE A 17 20.44 -15.31 -42.03
CA PHE A 17 19.53 -16.05 -42.91
C PHE A 17 20.27 -16.79 -44.03
N SER A 18 21.37 -16.22 -44.54
CA SER A 18 22.25 -16.89 -45.52
C SER A 18 23.14 -17.99 -44.91
N ARG A 19 23.14 -18.15 -43.57
CA ARG A 19 24.00 -19.08 -42.83
C ARG A 19 23.24 -20.17 -42.08
N THR A 20 21.91 -20.26 -42.20
CA THR A 20 21.19 -21.43 -41.71
C THR A 20 21.67 -22.67 -42.48
N ALA A 21 21.84 -23.76 -41.74
CA ALA A 21 22.52 -24.95 -42.24
C ALA A 21 21.74 -25.62 -43.40
N ALA A 22 20.44 -25.32 -43.52
CA ALA A 22 19.60 -25.65 -44.67
C ALA A 22 20.12 -25.07 -46.00
N VAL A 23 20.46 -23.77 -46.06
CA VAL A 23 20.80 -23.07 -47.32
C VAL A 23 22.17 -23.50 -47.87
N ARG A 24 23.13 -23.84 -47.01
CA ARG A 24 24.49 -24.24 -47.43
C ARG A 24 24.62 -25.67 -47.98
N ARG A 25 23.64 -26.54 -47.72
CA ARG A 25 23.70 -27.97 -48.09
C ARG A 25 22.90 -28.33 -49.34
N CYS A 26 22.12 -27.41 -49.89
CA CYS A 26 21.32 -27.66 -51.08
C CYS A 26 22.17 -27.55 -52.36
N ARG A 27 22.91 -28.61 -52.70
CA ARG A 27 23.29 -28.85 -54.11
C ARG A 27 22.01 -29.26 -54.85
N HIS A 28 21.83 -28.75 -56.07
CA HIS A 28 20.60 -28.73 -56.88
C HIS A 28 19.89 -30.09 -57.15
N THR A 29 20.29 -31.19 -56.53
CA THR A 29 19.75 -32.55 -56.70
C THR A 29 18.89 -33.07 -55.55
N ASP A 30 18.95 -32.51 -54.33
CA ASP A 30 18.20 -33.04 -53.17
C ASP A 30 17.26 -31.98 -52.55
N TRP A 31 16.33 -31.44 -53.35
CA TRP A 31 15.34 -30.46 -52.90
C TRP A 31 14.51 -30.93 -51.71
N ASP A 32 14.13 -32.21 -51.69
CA ASP A 32 13.33 -32.80 -50.60
C ASP A 32 14.11 -32.84 -49.27
N LEU A 33 15.43 -33.05 -49.32
CA LEU A 33 16.28 -32.99 -48.13
C LEU A 33 16.42 -31.55 -47.62
N CYS A 34 16.58 -30.58 -48.51
CA CYS A 34 16.63 -29.17 -48.11
C CYS A 34 15.29 -28.71 -47.50
N GLU A 35 14.17 -29.12 -48.09
CA GLU A 35 12.84 -28.75 -47.62
C GLU A 35 12.52 -29.41 -46.27
N SER A 36 12.88 -30.68 -46.07
CA SER A 36 12.71 -31.36 -44.77
C SER A 36 13.53 -30.69 -43.65
N VAL A 37 14.78 -30.29 -43.92
CA VAL A 37 15.59 -29.55 -42.94
C VAL A 37 14.99 -28.19 -42.64
N ARG A 38 14.51 -27.45 -43.65
CA ARG A 38 13.84 -26.15 -43.47
C ARG A 38 12.57 -26.28 -42.62
N LEU A 39 11.74 -27.28 -42.89
CA LEU A 39 10.53 -27.55 -42.11
C LEU A 39 10.87 -27.92 -40.66
N GLN A 40 11.92 -28.71 -40.45
CA GLN A 40 12.41 -29.02 -39.10
C GLN A 40 12.89 -27.76 -38.37
N GLU A 41 13.73 -26.92 -38.99
CA GLU A 41 14.22 -25.67 -38.39
C GLU A 41 13.05 -24.73 -38.02
N LEU A 42 12.01 -24.66 -38.87
CA LEU A 42 10.79 -23.90 -38.61
C LEU A 42 9.99 -24.48 -37.45
N GLN A 43 9.86 -25.81 -37.37
CA GLN A 43 9.16 -26.47 -36.27
C GLN A 43 9.88 -26.22 -34.94
N GLU A 44 11.21 -26.38 -34.91
CA GLU A 44 12.03 -26.08 -33.73
C GLU A 44 11.92 -24.61 -33.30
N ALA A 45 11.82 -23.68 -34.25
CA ALA A 45 11.60 -22.26 -33.94
C ALA A 45 10.22 -22.01 -33.34
N ARG A 46 9.17 -22.66 -33.86
CA ARG A 46 7.80 -22.58 -33.33
C ARG A 46 7.71 -23.15 -31.92
N ASP A 47 8.34 -24.30 -31.68
CA ASP A 47 8.35 -24.94 -30.36
C ASP A 47 9.09 -24.08 -29.32
N ARG A 48 10.22 -23.46 -29.70
CA ARG A 48 10.92 -22.49 -28.86
C ARG A 48 10.08 -21.25 -28.55
N ALA A 49 9.35 -20.72 -29.53
CA ALA A 49 8.46 -19.57 -29.34
C ALA A 49 7.30 -19.93 -28.38
N ALA A 50 6.64 -21.08 -28.57
CA ALA A 50 5.57 -21.54 -27.69
C ALA A 50 6.05 -21.75 -26.23
N GLN A 51 7.25 -22.31 -26.04
CA GLN A 51 7.84 -22.46 -24.72
C GLN A 51 8.18 -21.10 -24.07
N MET A 52 8.63 -20.13 -24.88
CA MET A 52 8.88 -18.76 -24.41
C MET A 52 7.58 -18.09 -23.96
N GLU A 53 6.50 -18.21 -24.73
CA GLU A 53 5.18 -17.67 -24.38
C GLU A 53 4.68 -18.26 -23.06
N LYS A 54 4.82 -19.57 -22.87
CA LYS A 54 4.46 -20.23 -21.60
C LYS A 54 5.25 -19.67 -20.42
N THR A 55 6.55 -19.48 -20.60
CA THR A 55 7.42 -18.90 -19.57
C THR A 55 7.01 -17.46 -19.27
N MET A 56 6.83 -16.64 -20.30
CA MET A 56 6.42 -15.23 -20.14
C MET A 56 5.05 -15.10 -19.49
N ARG A 57 4.12 -15.99 -19.79
CA ARG A 57 2.81 -16.04 -19.15
C ARG A 57 2.93 -16.30 -17.65
N TRP A 58 3.69 -17.33 -17.26
CA TRP A 58 3.92 -17.65 -15.86
C TRP A 58 4.58 -16.48 -15.11
N TRP A 59 5.59 -15.85 -15.72
CA TRP A 59 6.26 -14.69 -15.11
C TRP A 59 5.29 -13.52 -14.92
N SER A 60 4.44 -13.25 -15.90
CA SER A 60 3.41 -12.21 -15.83
C SER A 60 2.43 -12.48 -14.68
N GLU A 61 1.90 -13.71 -14.59
CA GLU A 61 1.00 -14.13 -13.51
C GLU A 61 1.66 -14.01 -12.13
N CYS A 62 2.93 -14.41 -11.99
CA CYS A 62 3.68 -14.23 -10.73
C CYS A 62 3.83 -12.76 -10.34
N THR A 63 4.19 -11.88 -11.28
CA THR A 63 4.34 -10.45 -10.98
C THR A 63 3.01 -9.78 -10.64
N ALA A 64 1.90 -10.19 -11.27
CA ALA A 64 0.57 -9.71 -10.94
C ALA A 64 0.17 -10.12 -9.51
N CYS A 65 0.30 -11.40 -9.17
CA CYS A 65 -0.01 -11.92 -7.83
C CYS A 65 0.81 -11.24 -6.73
N TRP A 66 2.11 -11.00 -6.97
CA TRP A 66 2.94 -10.27 -6.01
C TRP A 66 2.50 -8.82 -5.84
N ARG A 67 2.20 -8.12 -6.95
CA ARG A 67 1.72 -6.72 -6.91
C ARG A 67 0.40 -6.61 -6.15
N GLU A 68 -0.53 -7.54 -6.39
CA GLU A 68 -1.80 -7.59 -5.69
C GLU A 68 -1.59 -7.78 -4.18
N LYS A 69 -0.87 -8.83 -3.76
CA LYS A 69 -0.55 -9.10 -2.35
C LYS A 69 0.11 -7.90 -1.68
N TRP A 70 1.07 -7.27 -2.36
CA TRP A 70 1.77 -6.11 -1.83
C TRP A 70 0.86 -4.87 -1.73
N SER A 71 -0.08 -4.68 -2.65
CA SER A 71 -1.10 -3.63 -2.54
C SER A 71 -1.99 -3.89 -1.33
N THR A 72 -2.53 -5.11 -1.19
CA THR A 72 -3.40 -5.47 -0.07
C THR A 72 -2.74 -5.20 1.29
N VAL A 73 -1.52 -5.71 1.51
CA VAL A 73 -0.80 -5.50 2.78
C VAL A 73 -0.49 -4.02 3.01
N ARG A 74 -0.19 -3.27 1.95
CA ARG A 74 0.05 -1.82 2.04
C ARG A 74 -1.22 -1.08 2.45
N ASP A 75 -2.35 -1.40 1.84
CA ASP A 75 -3.64 -0.77 2.10
C ASP A 75 -4.11 -1.09 3.52
N GLU A 76 -3.97 -2.34 3.98
CA GLU A 76 -4.23 -2.74 5.36
C GLU A 76 -3.36 -1.96 6.36
N ARG A 77 -2.05 -1.85 6.09
CA ARG A 77 -1.12 -1.09 6.93
C ARG A 77 -1.49 0.40 6.97
N ASN A 78 -1.85 0.99 5.84
CA ASN A 78 -2.25 2.39 5.76
C ASN A 78 -3.54 2.63 6.55
N ARG A 79 -4.55 1.77 6.36
CA ARG A 79 -5.81 1.83 7.11
C ARG A 79 -5.59 1.73 8.61
N ALA A 80 -4.80 0.75 9.08
CA ALA A 80 -4.49 0.60 10.51
C ALA A 80 -3.78 1.84 11.09
N ARG A 81 -2.93 2.49 10.30
CA ARG A 81 -2.26 3.74 10.70
C ARG A 81 -3.25 4.90 10.81
N GLU A 82 -4.15 5.06 9.84
CA GLU A 82 -5.18 6.10 9.84
C GLU A 82 -6.17 5.91 10.99
N GLU A 83 -6.66 4.68 11.20
CA GLU A 83 -7.51 4.31 12.33
C GLU A 83 -6.81 4.61 13.68
N GLY A 84 -5.53 4.22 13.81
CA GLY A 84 -4.76 4.51 15.02
C GLY A 84 -4.55 6.00 15.29
N GLN A 85 -4.38 6.81 14.23
CA GLN A 85 -4.32 8.26 14.35
C GLN A 85 -5.68 8.85 14.74
N GLY A 86 -6.77 8.39 14.11
CA GLY A 86 -8.12 8.81 14.44
C GLY A 86 -8.51 8.50 15.89
N LEU A 87 -8.18 7.30 16.39
CA LEU A 87 -8.41 6.93 17.78
C LEU A 87 -7.60 7.77 18.76
N ARG A 88 -6.34 8.11 18.43
CA ARG A 88 -5.51 8.98 19.27
C ARG A 88 -6.12 10.39 19.37
N HIS A 89 -6.56 10.97 18.26
CA HIS A 89 -7.21 12.28 18.26
C HIS A 89 -8.53 12.25 19.04
N ALA A 90 -9.38 11.24 18.84
CA ALA A 90 -10.62 11.10 19.59
C ALA A 90 -10.37 10.95 21.11
N TYR A 91 -9.30 10.26 21.50
CA TYR A 91 -8.88 10.14 22.89
C TYR A 91 -8.42 11.48 23.48
N GLU A 92 -7.60 12.24 22.74
CA GLU A 92 -7.15 13.58 23.14
C GLU A 92 -8.34 14.55 23.32
N GLU A 93 -9.30 14.54 22.39
CA GLU A 93 -10.52 15.33 22.48
C GLU A 93 -11.39 14.94 23.67
N ALA A 94 -11.56 13.64 23.92
CA ALA A 94 -12.30 13.13 25.06
C ALA A 94 -11.66 13.56 26.39
N ASN A 95 -10.33 13.48 26.50
CA ASN A 95 -9.60 13.97 27.68
C ASN A 95 -9.77 15.47 27.87
N ALA A 96 -9.63 16.28 26.82
CA ALA A 96 -9.84 17.72 26.90
C ALA A 96 -11.27 18.06 27.38
N LYS A 97 -12.26 17.30 26.94
CA LYS A 97 -13.65 17.44 27.40
C LYS A 97 -13.82 17.04 28.86
N ILE A 98 -13.17 15.96 29.31
CA ILE A 98 -13.17 15.55 30.72
C ILE A 98 -12.56 16.66 31.59
N ASP A 99 -11.39 17.19 31.22
CA ASP A 99 -10.72 18.25 31.96
C ASP A 99 -11.58 19.50 32.07
N LYS A 100 -12.24 19.89 30.97
CA LYS A 100 -13.19 21.00 30.96
C LYS A 100 -14.36 20.76 31.91
N LEU A 101 -15.01 19.60 31.82
CA LEU A 101 -16.15 19.25 32.68
C LEU A 101 -15.74 19.18 34.15
N GLN A 102 -14.53 18.70 34.46
CA GLN A 102 -14.01 18.71 35.83
C GLN A 102 -13.79 20.13 36.34
N SER A 103 -13.32 21.06 35.49
CA SER A 103 -13.18 22.47 35.85
C SER A 103 -14.52 23.12 36.14
N GLU A 104 -15.49 22.95 35.25
CA GLU A 104 -16.86 23.46 35.41
C GLU A 104 -17.51 22.89 36.68
N LYS A 105 -17.33 21.58 36.94
CA LYS A 105 -17.80 20.94 38.18
C LYS A 105 -17.23 21.63 39.43
N ARG A 106 -15.90 21.86 39.47
CA ARG A 106 -15.24 22.51 40.62
C ARG A 106 -15.79 23.93 40.83
N GLU A 107 -16.04 24.68 39.75
CA GLU A 107 -16.61 26.02 39.83
C GLU A 107 -18.03 26.00 40.41
N VAL A 108 -18.89 25.10 39.93
CA VAL A 108 -20.25 24.91 40.45
C VAL A 108 -20.23 24.48 41.93
N GLU A 109 -19.31 23.60 42.33
CA GLU A 109 -19.15 23.19 43.73
C GLU A 109 -18.75 24.36 44.63
N LEU A 110 -17.87 25.25 44.16
CA LEU A 110 -17.48 26.46 44.89
C LEU A 110 -18.65 27.43 45.05
N GLU A 111 -19.42 27.69 43.99
CA GLU A 111 -20.61 28.54 44.06
C GLU A 111 -21.69 27.95 44.98
N LEU A 112 -21.85 26.62 44.96
CA LEU A 112 -22.74 25.91 45.88
C LEU A 112 -22.30 26.10 47.34
N MET A 113 -21.00 26.07 47.63
CA MET A 113 -20.51 26.33 49.00
C MET A 113 -20.77 27.78 49.44
N LYS A 114 -20.52 28.76 48.56
CA LYS A 114 -20.76 30.18 48.85
C LYS A 114 -22.24 30.45 49.15
N THR A 115 -23.14 29.94 48.30
CA THR A 115 -24.59 30.12 48.46
C THR A 115 -25.12 29.42 49.71
N LYS A 116 -24.65 28.21 50.03
CA LYS A 116 -24.97 27.52 51.30
C LYS A 116 -24.55 28.33 52.53
N SER A 117 -23.34 28.90 52.53
CA SER A 117 -22.87 29.76 53.62
C SER A 117 -23.71 31.03 53.77
N ALA A 118 -24.04 31.69 52.65
CA ALA A 118 -24.89 32.88 52.65
C ALA A 118 -26.30 32.58 53.18
N LEU A 119 -26.90 31.47 52.75
CA LEU A 119 -28.20 31.01 53.23
C LEU A 119 -28.17 30.76 54.74
N HIS A 120 -27.14 30.07 55.25
CA HIS A 120 -27.00 29.82 56.68
C HIS A 120 -26.94 31.12 57.50
N LYS A 121 -26.17 32.12 57.03
CA LYS A 121 -26.10 33.44 57.67
C LYS A 121 -27.47 34.12 57.74
N LEU A 122 -28.23 34.10 56.64
CA LEU A 122 -29.58 34.67 56.58
C LEU A 122 -30.55 33.96 57.53
N VAL A 123 -30.50 32.63 57.60
CA VAL A 123 -31.32 31.83 58.52
C VAL A 123 -31.03 32.22 59.97
N VAL A 124 -29.76 32.33 60.36
CA VAL A 124 -29.38 32.74 61.71
C VAL A 124 -29.86 34.16 62.02
N GLN A 125 -29.66 35.12 61.09
CA GLN A 125 -30.13 36.50 61.26
C GLN A 125 -31.66 36.58 61.41
N ASN A 126 -32.41 35.79 60.66
CA ASN A 126 -33.87 35.74 60.75
C ASN A 126 -34.30 35.21 62.12
N SER A 127 -33.71 34.12 62.60
CA SER A 127 -33.98 33.57 63.94
C SER A 127 -33.71 34.59 65.07
N ILE A 128 -32.60 35.31 64.98
CA ILE A 128 -32.27 36.39 65.95
C ILE A 128 -33.33 37.50 65.89
N SER A 129 -33.74 37.89 64.68
CA SER A 129 -34.75 38.94 64.48
C SER A 129 -36.11 38.53 65.05
N GLN A 130 -36.55 37.29 64.81
CA GLN A 130 -37.83 36.79 65.36
C GLN A 130 -37.82 36.70 66.89
N ASN A 131 -36.70 36.29 67.50
CA ASN A 131 -36.55 36.25 68.96
C ASN A 131 -36.54 37.64 69.61
N ARG A 132 -36.26 38.71 68.85
CA ARG A 132 -36.25 40.09 69.36
C ARG A 132 -37.63 40.78 69.26
N VAL A 133 -38.53 40.25 68.45
CA VAL A 133 -39.89 40.77 68.23
C VAL A 133 -40.93 40.05 69.13
N ARG A 134 -40.57 38.89 69.68
CA ARG A 134 -41.30 38.22 70.78
C ARG A 134 -40.87 38.77 72.13
#